data_AF-A0A496YR15-F1
#
_entry.id   AF-A0A496YR15-F1
#
_cell.length_a   1.000
_cell.length_b   1.000
_cell.length_c   1.000
_cell.angle_alpha   90.00
_cell.angle_beta   90.00
_cell.angle_gamma   90.00
#
_symmetry.space_group_name_H-M   'P 1'
#
loop_
_entity.id
_entity.type
_entity.pdbx_description
1 polymer ?
#
loop_
_entity_poly.entity_id
_entity_poly.type
_entity_poly.pdbx_seq_one_letter_code
_entity_poly.pdbx_strand_id
1 'polypeptide(L)' 'SHPDQGYRRVAYMLMDEDVVAVSPSTVYRVLRDAGCLGKWSGGSSRKGDGFKGPKRPHEHWHIDVSYLNIRGTFYYL' A
#
# COMPACT_ATOMS: atom_id res chain seq x y z
N SER A 1 10.43 6.65 -19.43
CA SER A 1 9.71 5.51 -18.84
C SER A 1 9.35 5.84 -17.41
N HIS A 2 8.09 5.68 -17.00
CA HIS A 2 7.58 6.04 -15.66
C HIS A 2 7.28 4.77 -14.82
N PRO A 3 8.31 4.01 -14.38
CA PRO A 3 8.14 2.70 -13.74
C PRO A 3 7.51 2.76 -12.33
N ASP A 4 7.52 3.93 -11.70
CA ASP A 4 6.96 4.22 -10.39
C ASP A 4 5.47 4.65 -10.44
N GLN A 5 4.95 4.93 -11.64
CA GLN A 5 3.59 5.43 -11.81
C GLN A 5 2.62 4.30 -12.12
N GLY A 6 1.54 4.24 -11.33
CA GLY A 6 0.42 3.33 -11.61
C GLY A 6 -0.29 3.66 -12.92
N TYR A 7 -0.91 2.66 -13.55
CA TYR A 7 -1.58 2.79 -14.85
C TYR A 7 -2.59 3.95 -14.95
N ARG A 8 -3.27 4.31 -13.85
CA ARG A 8 -4.19 5.46 -13.81
C ARG A 8 -3.47 6.79 -13.96
N ARG A 9 -2.33 6.95 -13.30
CA ARG A 9 -1.52 8.16 -13.40
C ARG A 9 -0.91 8.30 -14.79
N VAL A 10 -0.42 7.19 -15.34
CA VAL A 10 0.05 7.14 -16.73
C VAL A 10 -1.05 7.59 -17.71
N ALA A 11 -2.31 7.21 -17.50
CA ALA A 11 -3.41 7.64 -18.36
C ALA A 11 -3.61 9.16 -18.40
N TYR A 12 -3.50 9.84 -17.26
CA TYR A 12 -3.60 11.31 -17.22
C TYR A 12 -2.35 11.99 -17.76
N MET A 13 -1.16 11.44 -17.50
CA MET A 13 0.09 11.97 -18.07
C MET A 13 0.09 11.91 -19.61
N LEU A 14 -0.45 10.84 -20.20
CA LEU A 14 -0.60 10.71 -21.65
C LEU A 14 -1.56 11.76 -22.24
N MET A 15 -2.55 12.23 -21.47
CA MET A 15 -3.43 13.32 -21.86
C MET A 15 -2.74 14.68 -21.70
N ASP A 16 -2.04 14.90 -20.59
CA ASP A 16 -1.35 16.16 -20.29
C ASP A 16 -0.19 16.42 -21.26
N GLU A 17 0.50 15.37 -21.70
CA GLU A 17 1.59 15.43 -22.68
C GLU A 17 1.09 15.43 -24.14
N ASP A 18 -0.23 15.46 -24.37
CA ASP A 18 -0.87 15.42 -25.70
C ASP A 18 -0.44 14.23 -26.57
N VAL A 19 -0.19 13.08 -25.95
CA VAL A 19 0.26 11.85 -26.65
C VAL A 19 -0.95 11.02 -27.09
N VAL A 20 -1.86 10.71 -26.17
CA VAL A 20 -3.06 9.91 -26.46
C VAL A 20 -4.12 10.05 -25.35
N ALA A 21 -5.38 10.21 -25.74
CA ALA A 21 -6.52 10.25 -24.81
C ALA A 21 -7.28 8.91 -24.81
N VAL A 22 -7.00 8.06 -23.82
CA VAL A 22 -7.69 6.78 -23.62
C VAL A 22 -8.07 6.56 -22.16
N SER A 23 -9.07 5.71 -21.92
CA SER A 23 -9.49 5.39 -20.55
C SER A 23 -8.36 4.72 -19.75
N PRO A 24 -8.30 4.89 -18.41
CA PRO A 24 -7.35 4.18 -17.56
C PRO A 24 -7.42 2.66 -17.70
N SER A 25 -8.60 2.11 -18.00
CA SER A 25 -8.79 0.67 -18.25
C SER A 25 -8.11 0.20 -19.54
N THR A 26 -8.10 1.04 -20.58
CA THR A 26 -7.38 0.77 -21.83
C THR A 26 -5.87 0.77 -21.58
N VAL A 27 -5.36 1.78 -20.86
CA VAL A 27 -3.95 1.86 -20.47
C VAL A 27 -3.53 0.64 -19.66
N TYR A 28 -4.36 0.21 -18.70
CA TYR A 28 -4.12 -1.02 -17.94
C TYR A 28 -3.97 -2.24 -18.85
N ARG A 29 -4.88 -2.44 -19.82
CA ARG A 29 -4.82 -3.59 -20.74
C ARG A 29 -3.54 -3.58 -21.56
N VAL A 30 -3.18 -2.44 -22.13
CA VAL A 30 -1.95 -2.28 -22.93
C VAL A 30 -0.71 -2.53 -22.08
N LEU A 31 -0.61 -1.92 -20.89
CA LEU A 31 0.53 -2.12 -19.99
C LEU A 31 0.62 -3.56 -19.47
N ARG A 32 -0.51 -4.22 -19.25
CA ARG A 32 -0.57 -5.63 -18.85
C ARG A 32 -0.09 -6.53 -19.98
N ASP A 33 -0.61 -6.34 -21.19
CA ASP A 33 -0.29 -7.16 -22.36
C ASP A 33 1.18 -6.94 -22.79
N ALA A 34 1.72 -5.74 -22.59
CA ALA A 34 3.14 -5.41 -22.79
C ALA A 34 4.06 -5.86 -21.63
N GLY A 35 3.52 -6.44 -20.55
CA GLY A 35 4.32 -6.87 -19.40
C GLY A 35 4.94 -5.75 -18.57
N CYS A 36 4.47 -4.51 -18.73
CA CYS A 36 4.98 -3.31 -18.05
C CYS A 36 4.40 -3.10 -16.64
N LEU A 37 3.36 -3.86 -16.24
CA LEU A 37 2.86 -3.85 -14.88
C LEU A 37 3.75 -4.75 -14.01
N GLY A 38 4.58 -4.13 -13.17
CA GLY A 38 5.41 -4.83 -12.20
C GLY A 38 4.56 -5.77 -11.34
N LYS A 39 4.93 -7.05 -11.30
CA LYS A 39 4.35 -7.99 -10.33
C LYS A 39 4.77 -7.56 -8.94
N TRP A 40 3.85 -7.54 -7.99
CA TRP A 40 4.22 -7.38 -6.59
C TRP A 40 5.12 -8.55 -6.20
N SER A 41 6.42 -8.30 -6.09
CA SER A 41 7.36 -9.17 -5.40
C SER A 41 7.14 -8.96 -3.90
N GLY A 42 6.09 -9.59 -3.37
CA GLY A 42 5.92 -9.71 -1.93
C GLY A 42 7.21 -10.26 -1.36
N GLY A 43 7.93 -9.46 -0.57
CA GLY A 43 9.18 -9.90 0.06
C GLY A 43 8.94 -11.21 0.82
N SER A 44 10.01 -11.99 1.00
CA SER A 44 9.94 -13.22 1.81
C SER A 44 9.26 -12.91 3.14
N SER A 45 8.28 -13.74 3.49
CA SER A 45 7.50 -13.56 4.71
C SER A 45 8.43 -13.45 5.93
N ARG A 46 8.27 -12.39 6.72
CA ARG A 46 8.90 -12.27 8.06
C ARG A 46 8.11 -13.01 9.14
N LYS A 47 7.15 -13.85 8.75
CA LYS A 47 6.37 -14.68 9.68
C LYS A 47 7.33 -15.67 10.34
N GLY A 48 7.62 -15.44 11.62
CA GLY A 48 8.56 -16.23 12.41
C GLY A 48 9.67 -15.41 13.08
N ASP A 49 9.92 -14.18 12.63
CA ASP A 49 10.95 -13.32 13.25
C ASP A 49 10.60 -12.85 14.67
N GLY A 50 9.35 -13.06 15.09
CA GLY A 50 8.88 -12.92 16.47
C GLY A 50 9.08 -11.54 17.10
N PHE A 51 8.53 -11.36 18.29
CA PHE A 51 8.86 -10.21 19.13
C PHE A 51 10.13 -10.51 19.91
N LYS A 52 11.17 -9.68 19.75
CA LYS A 52 12.39 -9.73 20.57
C LYS A 52 12.19 -8.78 21.76
N GLY A 53 11.95 -9.34 22.94
CA GLY A 53 11.67 -8.57 24.15
C GLY A 53 12.85 -7.73 24.67
N PRO A 54 12.58 -6.74 25.54
CA PRO A 54 13.61 -5.93 26.18
C PRO A 54 14.49 -6.79 27.11
N LYS A 55 15.76 -6.39 27.26
CA LYS A 55 16.74 -7.06 28.13
C LYS A 55 16.85 -6.40 29.50
N ARG A 56 16.41 -5.14 29.63
CA ARG A 56 16.50 -4.36 30.87
C ARG A 56 15.18 -3.64 31.18
N PRO A 57 14.89 -3.39 32.47
CA PRO A 57 13.80 -2.50 32.86
C PRO A 57 13.93 -1.14 32.15
N HIS A 58 12.78 -0.58 31.73
CA HIS A 58 12.65 0.71 31.04
C HIS A 58 13.12 0.78 29.57
N GLU A 59 13.50 -0.33 28.93
CA GLU A 59 13.86 -0.32 27.50
C GLU A 59 12.64 -0.26 26.55
N HIS A 60 11.49 -0.78 26.99
CA HIS A 60 10.27 -0.78 26.20
C HIS A 60 9.07 -0.54 27.10
N TRP A 61 8.25 0.45 26.74
CA TRP A 61 6.96 0.71 27.35
C TRP A 61 5.88 0.23 26.39
N HIS A 62 5.05 -0.69 26.84
CA HIS A 62 3.83 -1.05 26.13
C HIS A 62 2.68 -0.19 26.66
N ILE A 63 1.87 0.32 25.74
CA ILE A 63 0.61 0.98 26.05
C ILE A 63 -0.44 0.27 25.21
N ASP A 64 -1.46 -0.24 25.87
CA ASP A 64 -2.61 -0.85 25.22
C ASP A 64 -3.72 0.19 25.15
N VAL A 65 -4.33 0.33 23.98
CA VAL A 65 -5.50 1.20 23.76
C VAL A 65 -6.70 0.32 23.49
N SER A 66 -7.79 0.58 24.20
CA SER A 66 -9.02 -0.20 24.08
C SER A 66 -10.15 0.63 23.49
N TYR A 67 -10.82 0.05 22.48
CA TYR A 67 -12.00 0.62 21.84
C TYR A 67 -13.23 -0.09 22.38
N LEU A 68 -14.02 0.62 23.17
CA LEU A 68 -15.21 0.05 23.79
C LEU A 68 -16.47 0.71 23.21
N ASN A 69 -17.33 -0.09 22.58
CA ASN A 69 -18.66 0.36 22.20
C ASN A 69 -19.66 -0.05 23.28
N ILE A 70 -20.21 0.94 23.99
CA ILE A 70 -21.32 0.73 24.92
C ILE A 70 -22.55 1.41 24.35
N ARG A 71 -23.58 0.62 24.01
CA ARG A 71 -24.90 1.09 23.55
C ARG A 71 -24.84 2.10 22.40
N GLY A 72 -23.87 1.97 21.50
CA GLY A 72 -23.70 2.86 20.34
C GLY A 72 -22.77 4.04 20.55
N THR A 73 -22.23 4.22 21.77
CA THR A 73 -21.22 5.23 22.08
C THR A 73 -19.83 4.60 22.16
N PHE A 74 -18.87 5.21 21.47
CA PHE A 74 -17.48 4.74 21.47
C PHE A 74 -16.66 5.45 22.54
N TYR A 75 -16.00 4.65 23.38
CA TYR A 75 -15.04 5.06 24.38
C TYR A 75 -13.65 4.58 23.98
N TYR A 76 -12.65 5.39 24.30
CA TYR A 76 -11.25 5.13 24.02
C TYR A 76 -10.50 5.25 25.34
N LEU A 77 -9.88 4.16 25.78
CA LEU A 77 -9.07 4.08 27.00
C LEU A 77 -7.62 3.80 26.63
#